data_AF-A0AAP0PP78-F1
#
_entry.id   AF-A0AAP0PP78-F1
#
_cell.length_a   1.000
_cell.length_b   1.000
_cell.length_c   1.000
_cell.angle_alpha   90.00
_cell.angle_beta   90.00
_cell.angle_gamma   90.00
#
_symmetry.space_group_name_H-M   'P 1'
#
loop_
_entity.id
_entity.type
_entity.pdbx_description
1 polymer ?
#
loop_
_entity_poly.entity_id
_entity_poly.type
_entity_poly.pdbx_seq_one_letter_code
_entity_poly.pdbx_strand_id
1 'polypeptide(L)'
;MRCCAHIHNLIVKDGMSVMKVVLEKIRESVSFWRSTPKRVEKFKEACGQLGLSYSKKLALDFTTRWNSTFMMLETALNYKDVFPYLKQRETLYKSLLTNE
;
A
#
# COMPACT_ATOMS: atom_id res chain seq x y z
N MET A 1 17.50 -0.66 30.15
CA MET A 1 16.78 -1.95 30.22
C MET A 1 16.08 -2.18 28.88
N ARG A 2 16.34 -3.30 28.17
CA ARG A 2 15.67 -3.63 26.90
C ARG A 2 14.55 -4.63 27.19
N CYS A 3 13.29 -4.19 27.17
CA CYS A 3 12.14 -5.08 27.26
C CYS A 3 11.87 -5.78 25.93
N CYS A 4 11.08 -6.86 25.91
CA CYS A 4 10.73 -7.57 24.67
C CYS A 4 10.09 -6.64 23.62
N ALA A 5 9.27 -5.67 24.05
CA ALA A 5 8.68 -4.67 23.17
C ALA A 5 9.75 -3.75 22.52
N HIS A 6 10.82 -3.43 23.26
CA HIS A 6 11.94 -2.67 22.72
C HIS A 6 12.71 -3.48 21.67
N ILE A 7 12.97 -4.76 21.92
CA ILE A 7 13.63 -5.66 20.96
C ILE A 7 12.78 -5.85 19.70
N HIS A 8 11.47 -6.07 19.86
CA HIS A 8 10.53 -6.17 18.74
C HIS A 8 10.54 -4.90 17.87
N ASN A 9 10.49 -3.71 18.48
CA ASN A 9 10.58 -2.45 17.75
C ASN A 9 11.90 -2.27 16.99
N LEU A 10 13.01 -2.79 17.50
CA LEU A 10 14.31 -2.76 16.79
C LEU A 10 14.27 -3.67 15.57
N ILE A 11 13.80 -4.91 15.71
CA ILE A 11 13.69 -5.87 14.59
C ILE A 11 12.78 -5.33 13.49
N VAL A 12 11.61 -4.79 13.85
CA VAL A 12 10.67 -4.22 12.87
C VAL A 12 11.28 -3.02 12.15
N LYS A 13 11.99 -2.13 12.86
CA LYS A 13 12.68 -1.00 12.22
C LYS A 13 13.73 -1.43 11.23
N ASP A 14 14.53 -2.44 11.60
CA ASP A 14 15.59 -2.96 10.74
C ASP A 14 15.00 -3.60 9.47
N GLY A 15 13.97 -4.46 9.63
CA GLY A 15 13.26 -5.04 8.49
C GLY A 15 12.60 -4.01 7.57
N MET A 16 11.98 -2.96 8.13
CA MET A 16 11.43 -1.86 7.34
C MET A 16 12.51 -1.08 6.57
N SER A 17 13.73 -0.99 7.10
CA SER A 17 14.87 -0.34 6.42
C SER A 17 15.24 -1.09 5.14
N VAL A 18 15.32 -2.43 5.22
CA VAL A 18 15.61 -3.28 4.05
C VAL A 18 14.50 -3.18 2.99
N MET A 19 13.24 -3.07 3.42
CA MET A 19 12.09 -2.98 2.51
C MET A 19 11.74 -1.55 2.06
N LYS A 20 12.53 -0.54 2.43
CA LYS A 20 12.18 0.88 2.27
C LYS A 20 11.72 1.24 0.86
N VAL A 21 12.45 0.79 -0.17
CA VAL A 21 12.13 1.06 -1.58
C VAL A 21 10.76 0.48 -1.98
N VAL A 22 10.47 -0.74 -1.55
CA VAL A 22 9.17 -1.39 -1.82
C VAL A 22 8.06 -0.67 -1.08
N LEU A 23 8.28 -0.29 0.17
CA LEU A 23 7.32 0.47 0.98
C LEU A 23 7.01 1.84 0.34
N GLU A 24 8.02 2.52 -0.20
CA GLU A 24 7.84 3.79 -0.92
C GLU A 24 6.98 3.62 -2.18
N LYS A 25 7.22 2.59 -2.99
CA LYS A 25 6.40 2.30 -4.19
C LYS A 25 4.94 1.97 -3.85
N ILE A 26 4.71 1.20 -2.78
CA ILE A 26 3.35 0.90 -2.29
C ILE A 26 2.69 2.19 -1.78
N ARG A 27 3.41 2.99 -1.00
CA ARG A 27 2.93 4.27 -0.48
C ARG A 27 2.53 5.23 -1.59
N GLU A 28 3.34 5.35 -2.63
CA GLU A 28 3.01 6.15 -3.83
C GLU A 28 1.75 5.63 -4.51
N SER A 29 1.63 4.31 -4.66
CA SER A 29 0.44 3.70 -5.26
C SER A 29 -0.82 4.00 -4.48
N VAL A 30 -0.77 3.79 -3.17
CA VAL A 30 -1.89 4.06 -2.27
C VAL A 30 -2.21 5.56 -2.25
N SER A 31 -1.20 6.43 -2.18
CA SER A 31 -1.37 7.88 -2.19
C SER A 31 -2.08 8.33 -3.48
N PHE A 32 -1.62 7.85 -4.64
CA PHE A 32 -2.22 8.17 -5.94
C PHE A 32 -3.70 7.82 -5.99
N TRP A 33 -4.08 6.58 -5.64
CA TRP A 33 -5.46 6.11 -5.74
C TRP A 33 -6.39 6.68 -4.66
N ARG A 34 -5.83 7.20 -3.55
CA ARG A 34 -6.59 7.90 -2.51
C ARG A 34 -6.69 9.42 -2.71
N SER A 35 -5.92 10.01 -3.61
CA SER A 35 -5.71 11.47 -3.62
C SER A 35 -6.96 12.28 -3.97
N THR A 36 -7.88 11.71 -4.76
CA THR A 36 -9.11 12.40 -5.17
C THR A 36 -10.32 11.47 -5.16
N PRO A 37 -11.54 12.00 -4.95
CA PRO A 37 -12.77 11.20 -5.00
C PRO A 37 -12.90 10.40 -6.31
N LYS A 38 -12.61 11.03 -7.45
CA LYS A 38 -12.63 10.39 -8.77
C LYS A 38 -11.69 9.18 -8.88
N ARG A 39 -10.49 9.27 -8.31
CA ARG A 39 -9.55 8.13 -8.31
C ARG A 39 -10.02 7.01 -7.38
N VAL A 40 -10.61 7.36 -6.23
CA VAL A 40 -11.21 6.38 -5.32
C VAL A 40 -12.37 5.65 -5.99
N GLU A 41 -13.23 6.36 -6.73
CA GLU A 41 -14.31 5.75 -7.51
C GLU A 41 -13.78 4.81 -8.58
N LYS A 42 -12.80 5.26 -9.38
CA LYS A 42 -12.15 4.41 -10.39
C LYS A 42 -11.51 3.15 -9.79
N PHE A 43 -10.95 3.26 -8.59
CA PHE A 43 -10.40 2.10 -7.87
C PHE A 43 -11.50 1.11 -7.46
N LYS A 44 -12.64 1.61 -6.93
CA LYS A 44 -13.79 0.77 -6.59
C LYS A 44 -14.39 0.07 -7.80
N GLU A 45 -14.52 0.79 -8.93
CA GLU A 45 -14.97 0.21 -10.20
C GLU A 45 -14.05 -0.91 -10.66
N ALA A 46 -12.73 -0.71 -10.58
CA ALA A 46 -11.75 -1.74 -10.90
C ALA A 46 -11.84 -2.96 -9.98
N CYS A 47 -12.10 -2.77 -8.67
CA CYS A 47 -12.41 -3.90 -7.78
C CYS A 47 -13.61 -4.68 -8.31
N GLY A 48 -14.71 -4.00 -8.65
CA GLY A 48 -15.91 -4.65 -9.19
C GLY A 48 -15.66 -5.39 -10.50
N GLN A 49 -14.87 -4.82 -11.42
CA GLN A 49 -14.49 -5.45 -12.69
C GLN A 49 -13.65 -6.72 -12.51
N LEU A 50 -12.91 -6.81 -11.40
CA LEU A 50 -12.14 -8.00 -11.01
C LEU A 50 -12.92 -8.97 -10.11
N GLY A 51 -14.21 -8.71 -9.85
CA GLY A 51 -15.02 -9.52 -8.94
C GLY A 51 -14.63 -9.39 -7.46
N LEU A 52 -13.87 -8.35 -7.11
CA LEU A 52 -13.43 -8.07 -5.74
C LEU A 52 -14.40 -7.11 -5.05
N SER A 53 -14.74 -7.41 -3.79
CA SER A 53 -15.51 -6.49 -2.95
C SER A 53 -14.61 -5.40 -2.37
N TYR A 54 -14.97 -4.14 -2.57
CA TYR A 54 -14.30 -3.01 -1.91
C TYR A 54 -14.79 -2.88 -0.46
N SER A 55 -14.30 -3.74 0.43
CA SER A 55 -14.73 -3.83 1.83
C SER A 55 -13.96 -2.89 2.77
N LYS A 56 -12.70 -2.56 2.43
CA LYS A 56 -11.82 -1.73 3.25
C LYS A 56 -11.22 -0.58 2.44
N LYS A 57 -11.24 0.63 2.98
CA LYS A 57 -10.56 1.77 2.33
C LYS A 57 -9.05 1.53 2.32
N LEU A 58 -8.37 1.88 1.23
CA LEU A 58 -6.91 1.94 1.19
C LEU A 58 -6.41 2.81 2.36
N ALA A 59 -5.38 2.35 3.07
CA ALA A 59 -4.78 3.07 4.18
C ALA A 59 -3.40 3.62 3.77
N LEU A 60 -3.18 4.92 3.93
CA LEU A 60 -1.85 5.51 3.78
C LEU A 60 -1.19 5.52 5.16
N ASP A 61 0.07 5.12 5.22
CA ASP A 61 0.79 5.04 6.48
C ASP A 61 1.32 6.40 6.96
N PHE A 62 1.67 6.43 8.25
CA PHE A 62 2.56 7.42 8.84
C PHE A 62 3.94 6.77 8.95
N THR A 63 4.91 7.27 8.19
CA THR A 63 6.24 6.68 8.00
C THR A 63 7.01 6.40 9.31
N THR A 64 6.70 7.10 10.39
CA THR A 64 7.35 6.92 11.70
C THR A 64 6.68 5.85 12.59
N ARG A 65 5.54 5.29 12.17
CA ARG A 65 4.73 4.33 12.95
C ARG A 65 4.49 3.04 12.18
N TRP A 66 5.22 1.98 12.52
CA TRP A 66 5.13 0.68 11.85
C TRP A 66 3.72 0.09 11.81
N ASN A 67 2.90 0.32 12.85
CA ASN A 67 1.50 -0.12 12.88
C ASN A 67 0.70 0.42 11.70
N SER A 68 0.94 1.68 11.31
CA SER A 68 0.25 2.29 10.16
C SER A 68 0.79 1.77 8.83
N THR A 69 2.09 1.44 8.76
CA THR A 69 2.70 0.77 7.60
C THR A 69 2.12 -0.64 7.44
N PHE A 70 1.95 -1.37 8.54
CA PHE A 70 1.26 -2.66 8.52
C PHE A 70 -0.16 -2.56 7.97
N MET A 71 -0.96 -1.59 8.45
CA MET A 71 -2.32 -1.37 7.95
C MET A 71 -2.35 -0.99 6.46
N MET A 72 -1.40 -0.18 5.99
CA MET A 72 -1.24 0.13 4.57
C MET A 72 -0.97 -1.14 3.76
N LEU A 73 0.01 -1.94 4.18
CA LEU A 73 0.37 -3.20 3.51
C LEU A 73 -0.78 -4.19 3.48
N GLU A 74 -1.47 -4.38 4.61
CA GLU A 74 -2.64 -5.25 4.71
C GLU A 74 -3.73 -4.83 3.71
N THR A 75 -4.06 -3.53 3.66
CA THR A 75 -5.06 -3.04 2.70
C THR A 75 -4.59 -3.13 1.25
N ALA A 76 -3.32 -2.85 0.97
CA ALA A 76 -2.75 -2.97 -0.37
C ALA A 76 -2.75 -4.42 -0.85
N LEU A 77 -2.46 -5.38 0.04
CA LEU A 77 -2.44 -6.80 -0.29
C LEU A 77 -3.84 -7.33 -0.67
N ASN A 78 -4.90 -6.87 0.01
CA ASN A 78 -6.28 -7.20 -0.32
C ASN A 78 -6.68 -6.80 -1.76
N TYR A 79 -6.00 -5.79 -2.31
CA TYR A 79 -6.27 -5.27 -3.66
C TYR A 79 -5.06 -5.43 -4.58
N LYS A 80 -4.17 -6.39 -4.31
CA LYS A 80 -2.91 -6.58 -5.04
C LYS A 80 -3.09 -6.67 -6.56
N ASP A 81 -4.20 -7.25 -7.02
CA ASP A 81 -4.51 -7.46 -8.44
C ASP A 81 -5.15 -6.23 -9.10
N VAL A 82 -5.70 -5.30 -8.29
CA VAL A 82 -6.32 -4.05 -8.76
C VAL A 82 -5.27 -3.06 -9.26
N PHE A 83 -4.14 -2.96 -8.56
CA PHE A 83 -3.06 -2.04 -8.94
C PHE A 83 -2.51 -2.33 -10.36
N PRO A 84 -2.09 -3.56 -10.74
CA PRO A 84 -1.57 -3.82 -12.09
C PRO A 84 -2.67 -3.66 -13.16
N TYR A 85 -3.91 -4.03 -12.83
CA TYR A 85 -5.07 -3.80 -13.68
C TYR A 85 -5.26 -2.31 -14.01
N LEU A 86 -5.12 -1.45 -13.00
CA LEU A 86 -5.24 0.00 -13.17
C LEU A 86 -4.02 0.63 -13.84
N LYS A 87 -2.81 0.10 -13.65
CA LYS A 87 -1.57 0.57 -14.33
C LYS A 87 -1.69 0.49 -15.84
N GLN A 88 -2.41 -0.49 -16.37
CA GLN A 88 -2.67 -0.61 -17.80
C GLN A 88 -3.71 0.41 -18.32
N ARG A 89 -4.50 1.04 -17.44
CA ARG A 89 -5.69 1.85 -17.78
C ARG A 89 -5.63 3.31 -17.31
N GLU A 90 -4.58 3.69 -16.60
CA GLU A 90 -4.37 5.05 -16.09
C GLU A 90 -2.95 5.49 -16.40
N THR A 91 -2.80 6.30 -17.44
CA THR A 91 -1.50 6.77 -17.93
C THR A 91 -0.76 7.63 -16.90
N LEU A 92 -1.50 8.29 -16.01
CA LEU A 92 -0.94 9.08 -14.91
C LEU A 92 -0.45 8.20 -13.75
N TYR A 93 -0.85 6.93 -13.69
CA TYR A 93 -0.50 6.01 -12.62
C TYR A 93 0.82 5.29 -12.94
N LYS A 94 1.92 5.85 -12.44
CA LYS A 94 3.28 5.38 -12.76
C LYS A 94 3.76 4.23 -11.89
N SER A 95 3.23 4.06 -10.68
CA SER A 95 3.78 3.08 -9.74
C SER A 95 3.22 1.68 -9.96
N LEU A 96 4.11 0.72 -10.19
CA LEU A 96 4.09 -0.64 -9.61
C LEU A 96 5.38 -1.36 -9.98
N LEU A 97 5.87 -2.15 -9.03
CA LEU A 97 7.02 -3.07 -9.05
C LEU A 97 7.37 -3.52 -10.47
N THR A 98 8.42 -2.91 -11.05
CA THR A 98 9.26 -3.66 -11.97
C THR A 98 9.90 -4.76 -11.15
N ASN A 99 9.66 -6.01 -11.56
CA ASN A 99 10.51 -7.12 -11.19
C ASN A 99 11.88 -6.82 -11.83
N GLU A 100 12.77 -6.21 -11.07
CA GLU A 100 14.19 -6.51 -11.22
C GLU A 100 14.52 -7.63 -10.24
#